data_AF-A0A800L7C2-F1
#
_entry.id   AF-A0A800L7C2-F1
#
_cell.length_a   1.000
_cell.length_b   1.000
_cell.length_c   1.000
_cell.angle_alpha   90.00
_cell.angle_beta   90.00
_cell.angle_gamma   90.00
#
_symmetry.space_group_name_H-M   'P 1'
#
loop_
_entity.id
_entity.type
_entity.pdbx_description
1 polymer ?
#
loop_
_entity_poly.entity_id
_entity_poly.type
_entity_poly.pdbx_seq_one_letter_code
_entity_poly.pdbx_strand_id
1 'polypeptide(L)'
;MAQTSIYKSPETIISSLGGTSISKDGQVSVLLPQGAVEKDISLSIIAKYISPDSSAIASTFLMTDLYDISPLDLSLNKPGILRISFQDSACFMMKDANKYYDRTVDDSYECEIQGGIWIAISDTGVTPFIGKISSGEIISMGGSRITINDNPYMQVQIGSMGTFGVFTSLDSLGSDSIDVEKVVCQPRIFSPAGSIFEFTQTNILYDLNEPGDVTARIFNLAGRLKRTIKPEISGQSGHQVMNWDGKDSNGNVVPSGLYIVTLEKSNTMLRTTVGVLNR
;
A
#
# COMPACT_ATOMS: atom_id res chain seq x y z
N MET A 1 -2.58 -1.28 29.20
CA MET A 1 -2.84 -2.03 27.95
C MET A 1 -3.96 -1.32 27.22
N ALA A 2 -3.66 -0.60 26.14
CA ALA A 2 -4.70 -0.02 25.31
C ALA A 2 -5.30 -1.14 24.46
N GLN A 3 -6.62 -1.33 24.57
CA GLN A 3 -7.35 -2.34 23.81
C GLN A 3 -7.54 -1.78 22.40
N THR A 4 -6.62 -2.12 21.48
CA THR A 4 -6.85 -1.93 20.05
C THR A 4 -7.99 -2.85 19.66
N SER A 5 -9.21 -2.32 19.55
CA SER A 5 -10.33 -3.09 19.04
C SER A 5 -10.14 -3.30 17.54
N ILE A 6 -9.49 -4.42 17.19
CA ILE A 6 -9.43 -4.93 15.83
C ILE A 6 -10.79 -5.56 15.57
N TYR A 7 -11.70 -4.78 14.97
CA TYR A 7 -13.00 -5.30 14.55
C TYR A 7 -12.81 -6.14 13.29
N LYS A 8 -12.99 -7.46 13.43
CA LYS A 8 -13.24 -8.37 12.30
C LYS A 8 -14.73 -8.45 12.02
N SER A 9 -15.40 -7.30 11.94
CA SER A 9 -16.79 -7.22 11.49
C SER A 9 -16.81 -7.02 9.98
N PRO A 10 -17.85 -7.50 9.27
CA PRO A 10 -18.00 -7.25 7.83
C PRO A 10 -18.07 -5.75 7.50
N GLU A 11 -18.40 -4.93 8.50
CA GLU A 11 -18.47 -3.47 8.44
C GLU A 11 -17.76 -2.85 9.65
N THR A 12 -16.95 -1.81 9.40
CA THR A 12 -16.29 -1.02 10.45
C THR A 12 -16.80 0.42 10.37
N ILE A 13 -17.23 0.98 11.50
CA ILE A 13 -17.59 2.40 11.56
C ILE A 13 -16.32 3.23 11.65
N ILE A 14 -16.09 4.10 10.67
CA ILE A 14 -14.97 5.05 10.67
C ILE A 14 -15.53 6.46 10.86
N SER A 15 -15.05 7.15 11.88
CA SER A 15 -15.42 8.53 12.18
C SER A 15 -14.44 9.53 11.55
N SER A 16 -14.71 10.81 11.73
CA SER A 16 -13.77 11.88 11.38
C SER A 16 -12.43 11.81 12.14
N LEU A 17 -12.32 11.01 13.20
CA LEU A 17 -11.05 10.75 13.90
C LEU A 17 -10.12 9.82 13.10
N GLY A 18 -10.63 9.15 12.07
CA GLY A 18 -9.92 8.13 11.31
C GLY A 18 -10.13 6.74 11.91
N GLY A 19 -9.35 5.79 11.44
CA GLY A 19 -9.39 4.40 11.88
C GLY A 19 -8.88 3.43 10.83
N THR A 20 -8.86 2.14 11.19
CA THR A 20 -8.48 1.06 10.28
C THR A 20 -9.65 0.10 10.14
N SER A 21 -9.96 -0.28 8.91
CA SER A 21 -10.84 -1.41 8.60
C SER A 21 -10.02 -2.53 7.97
N ILE A 22 -10.39 -3.77 8.26
CA ILE A 22 -9.71 -4.97 7.75
C ILE A 22 -10.77 -5.90 7.18
N SER A 23 -10.50 -6.49 6.01
CA SER A 23 -11.37 -7.49 5.40
C SER A 23 -11.55 -8.71 6.30
N LYS A 24 -12.65 -9.44 6.12
CA LYS A 24 -12.97 -10.61 6.92
C LYS A 24 -11.89 -11.71 6.87
N ASP A 25 -11.25 -11.87 5.71
CA ASP A 25 -10.15 -12.82 5.48
C ASP A 25 -8.79 -12.29 5.96
N GLY A 26 -8.70 -11.03 6.40
CA GLY A 26 -7.48 -10.42 6.91
C GLY A 26 -6.47 -9.97 5.84
N GLN A 27 -6.80 -10.10 4.56
CA GLN A 27 -5.89 -9.85 3.45
C GLN A 27 -5.82 -8.38 3.03
N VAL A 28 -6.90 -7.63 3.26
CA VAL A 28 -7.00 -6.21 2.88
C VAL A 28 -7.21 -5.35 4.11
N SER A 29 -6.53 -4.22 4.16
CA SER A 29 -6.80 -3.18 5.16
C SER A 29 -6.83 -1.80 4.54
N VAL A 30 -7.70 -0.95 5.08
CA VAL A 30 -7.80 0.46 4.74
C VAL A 30 -7.57 1.25 6.01
N LEU A 31 -6.51 2.06 6.02
CA LEU A 31 -6.22 3.02 7.07
C LEU A 31 -6.69 4.41 6.61
N LEU A 32 -7.66 4.96 7.32
CA LEU A 32 -8.13 6.32 7.13
C LEU A 32 -7.55 7.24 8.21
N PRO A 33 -6.80 8.28 7.81
CA PRO A 33 -6.29 9.27 8.76
C PRO A 33 -7.41 10.21 9.24
N GLN A 34 -7.14 10.94 10.33
CA GLN A 34 -8.06 11.95 10.85
C GLN A 34 -8.47 12.98 9.79
N GLY A 35 -9.78 13.20 9.66
CA GLY A 35 -10.40 14.12 8.71
C GLY A 35 -10.40 13.61 7.27
N ALA A 36 -10.15 12.31 7.03
CA ALA A 36 -10.36 11.70 5.71
C ALA A 36 -11.85 11.67 5.33
N VAL A 37 -12.75 11.65 6.32
CA VAL A 37 -14.21 11.70 6.16
C VAL A 37 -14.80 12.77 7.08
N GLU A 38 -15.94 13.36 6.68
CA GLU A 38 -16.59 14.46 7.43
C GLU A 38 -17.48 13.97 8.56
N LYS A 39 -18.06 12.78 8.40
CA LYS A 39 -18.99 12.16 9.32
C LYS A 39 -18.69 10.67 9.42
N ASP A 40 -19.33 10.02 10.37
CA ASP A 40 -19.22 8.59 10.55
C ASP A 40 -19.76 7.86 9.32
N ILE A 41 -18.96 6.93 8.80
CA ILE A 41 -19.29 6.06 7.67
C ILE A 41 -19.20 4.60 8.10
N SER A 42 -20.06 3.75 7.54
CA SER A 42 -19.85 2.30 7.61
C SER A 42 -19.01 1.88 6.42
N LEU A 43 -17.84 1.28 6.67
CA LEU A 43 -16.92 0.80 5.65
C LEU A 43 -16.88 -0.72 5.63
N SER A 44 -17.18 -1.32 4.48
CA SER A 44 -17.10 -2.77 4.26
C SER A 44 -16.04 -3.10 3.21
N ILE A 45 -15.34 -4.21 3.39
CA ILE A 45 -14.36 -4.72 2.43
C ILE A 45 -14.76 -6.16 2.06
N ILE A 46 -15.21 -6.36 0.83
CA ILE A 46 -15.81 -7.62 0.37
C ILE A 46 -15.02 -8.17 -0.83
N ALA A 47 -14.51 -9.39 -0.67
CA ALA A 47 -13.87 -10.17 -1.73
C ALA A 47 -14.91 -10.60 -2.78
N LYS A 48 -14.58 -10.52 -4.07
CA LYS A 48 -15.49 -10.83 -5.18
C LYS A 48 -15.44 -12.29 -5.64
N TYR A 49 -14.46 -13.06 -5.16
CA TYR A 49 -14.17 -14.44 -5.50
C TYR A 49 -14.09 -14.64 -7.02
N ILE A 50 -13.33 -13.78 -7.71
CA ILE A 50 -13.15 -13.87 -9.17
C ILE A 50 -12.39 -15.15 -9.50
N SER A 51 -12.93 -15.94 -10.43
CA SER A 51 -12.26 -17.14 -10.92
C SER A 51 -10.91 -16.78 -11.58
N PRO A 52 -9.80 -17.46 -11.24
CA PRO A 52 -8.49 -17.18 -11.81
C PRO A 52 -8.44 -17.24 -13.34
N ASP A 53 -9.18 -18.17 -13.96
CA ASP A 53 -9.25 -18.37 -15.41
C ASP A 53 -9.90 -17.22 -16.19
N SER A 54 -10.59 -16.32 -15.49
CA SER A 54 -11.31 -15.16 -16.03
C SER A 54 -10.66 -13.83 -15.62
N SER A 55 -9.45 -13.89 -15.05
CA SER A 55 -8.83 -12.77 -14.33
C SER A 55 -7.70 -12.04 -15.05
N ALA A 56 -7.39 -12.47 -16.28
CA ALA A 56 -6.41 -11.81 -17.14
C ALA A 56 -7.10 -10.84 -18.10
N ILE A 57 -6.61 -9.60 -18.16
CA ILE A 57 -7.02 -8.62 -19.16
C ILE A 57 -5.76 -8.29 -19.97
N ALA A 58 -5.71 -8.77 -21.22
CA ALA A 58 -4.54 -8.68 -22.09
C ALA A 58 -3.25 -9.27 -21.45
N SER A 59 -2.25 -8.44 -21.18
CA SER A 59 -0.96 -8.81 -20.58
C SER A 59 -0.87 -8.51 -19.07
N THR A 60 -1.99 -8.11 -18.47
CA THR A 60 -2.11 -7.83 -17.03
C THR A 60 -2.80 -9.01 -16.33
N PHE A 61 -2.15 -9.51 -15.29
CA PHE A 61 -2.58 -10.67 -14.51
C PHE A 61 -2.92 -10.25 -13.10
N LEU A 62 -4.11 -10.64 -12.65
CA LEU A 62 -4.56 -10.43 -11.28
C LEU A 62 -3.91 -11.46 -10.34
N MET A 63 -3.25 -10.98 -9.29
CA MET A 63 -2.47 -11.79 -8.33
C MET A 63 -3.20 -12.06 -7.02
N THR A 64 -4.18 -11.23 -6.68
CA THR A 64 -5.05 -11.36 -5.49
C THR A 64 -6.49 -11.45 -5.95
N ASP A 65 -7.47 -11.67 -5.07
CA ASP A 65 -8.86 -11.39 -5.47
C ASP A 65 -9.09 -9.88 -5.71
N LEU A 66 -10.23 -9.54 -6.30
CA LEU A 66 -10.76 -8.17 -6.29
C LEU A 66 -11.55 -7.94 -5.00
N TYR A 67 -11.40 -6.74 -4.45
CA TYR A 67 -12.10 -6.33 -3.23
C TYR A 67 -12.91 -5.07 -3.50
N ASP A 68 -14.22 -5.15 -3.27
CA ASP A 68 -15.11 -3.99 -3.24
C ASP A 68 -15.00 -3.34 -1.86
N ILE A 69 -14.45 -2.11 -1.84
CA ILE A 69 -14.37 -1.28 -0.64
C ILE A 69 -15.53 -0.29 -0.72
N SER A 70 -16.53 -0.46 0.14
CA SER A 70 -17.77 0.32 0.11
C SER A 70 -17.86 1.32 1.28
N PRO A 71 -18.57 2.45 1.12
CA PRO A 71 -19.42 2.82 -0.02
C PRO A 71 -18.61 3.08 -1.30
N LEU A 72 -19.05 2.48 -2.42
CA LEU A 72 -18.38 2.68 -3.70
C LEU A 72 -18.40 4.18 -4.06
N ASP A 73 -17.31 4.65 -4.67
CA ASP A 73 -17.12 6.04 -5.10
C ASP A 73 -17.12 7.10 -4.00
N LEU A 74 -17.05 6.71 -2.72
CA LEU A 74 -16.83 7.65 -1.64
C LEU A 74 -15.46 8.34 -1.82
N SER A 75 -15.47 9.64 -2.09
CA SER A 75 -14.29 10.49 -2.11
C SER A 75 -13.80 10.81 -0.70
N LEU A 76 -12.49 10.82 -0.52
CA LEU A 76 -11.83 11.15 0.74
C LEU A 76 -11.28 12.57 0.73
N ASN A 77 -11.48 13.28 1.83
CA ASN A 77 -10.94 14.63 2.03
C ASN A 77 -9.43 14.62 2.27
N LYS A 78 -8.87 13.48 2.66
CA LYS A 78 -7.44 13.23 2.73
C LYS A 78 -7.13 11.80 2.30
N PRO A 79 -5.97 11.54 1.68
CA PRO A 79 -5.62 10.19 1.22
C PRO A 79 -5.65 9.16 2.35
N GLY A 80 -6.30 8.02 2.10
CA GLY A 80 -6.20 6.82 2.92
C GLY A 80 -5.07 5.92 2.43
N ILE A 81 -4.66 4.93 3.23
CA ILE A 81 -3.72 3.89 2.81
C ILE A 81 -4.47 2.58 2.63
N LEU A 82 -4.42 2.04 1.42
CA LEU A 82 -4.89 0.69 1.11
C LEU A 82 -3.70 -0.25 1.16
N ARG A 83 -3.85 -1.38 1.85
CA ARG A 83 -2.90 -2.50 1.83
C ARG A 83 -3.60 -3.77 1.39
N ILE A 84 -2.98 -4.51 0.48
CA ILE A 84 -3.48 -5.81 0.01
C ILE A 84 -2.32 -6.80 0.13
N SER A 85 -2.52 -7.88 0.89
CA SER A 85 -1.58 -8.99 0.94
C SER A 85 -1.62 -9.74 -0.38
N PHE A 86 -0.46 -10.20 -0.81
CA PHE A 86 -0.33 -11.08 -1.95
C PHE A 86 0.61 -12.23 -1.60
N GLN A 87 0.71 -13.24 -2.44
CA GLN A 87 1.73 -14.28 -2.27
C GLN A 87 2.95 -13.92 -3.11
N ASP A 88 4.16 -14.03 -2.55
CA ASP A 88 5.41 -13.80 -3.29
C ASP A 88 5.74 -14.95 -4.26
N SER A 89 5.02 -16.06 -4.18
CA SER A 89 5.07 -17.16 -5.14
C SER A 89 3.67 -17.62 -5.48
N ALA A 90 3.46 -18.02 -6.73
CA ALA A 90 2.15 -18.45 -7.19
C ALA A 90 2.28 -19.48 -8.31
N CYS A 91 1.22 -20.28 -8.49
CA CYS A 91 1.13 -21.21 -9.58
C CYS A 91 0.75 -20.50 -10.88
N PHE A 92 1.65 -20.46 -11.86
CA PHE A 92 1.37 -19.88 -13.17
C PHE A 92 0.83 -20.93 -14.13
N MET A 93 -0.38 -20.70 -14.63
CA MET A 93 -1.11 -21.63 -15.49
C MET A 93 -1.18 -21.11 -16.93
N MET A 94 -1.05 -22.04 -17.89
CA MET A 94 -1.28 -21.79 -19.31
C MET A 94 -2.29 -22.81 -19.83
N LYS A 95 -3.55 -22.40 -20.00
CA LYS A 95 -4.66 -23.28 -20.41
C LYS A 95 -5.49 -22.62 -21.50
N ASP A 96 -5.69 -23.32 -22.62
CA ASP A 96 -6.58 -22.91 -23.71
C ASP A 96 -6.36 -21.45 -24.18
N ALA A 97 -5.09 -21.06 -24.34
CA ALA A 97 -4.60 -19.71 -24.67
C ALA A 97 -4.73 -18.64 -23.56
N ASN A 98 -5.37 -18.95 -22.43
CA ASN A 98 -5.39 -18.09 -21.25
C ASN A 98 -4.14 -18.33 -20.39
N LYS A 99 -3.57 -17.24 -19.88
CA LYS A 99 -2.47 -17.24 -18.93
C LYS A 99 -2.95 -16.59 -17.64
N TYR A 100 -2.73 -17.19 -16.48
CA TYR A 100 -3.18 -16.64 -15.21
C TYR A 100 -2.38 -17.22 -14.04
N TYR A 101 -2.45 -16.54 -12.90
CA TYR A 101 -1.96 -17.07 -11.63
C TYR A 101 -3.12 -17.78 -10.92
N ASP A 102 -2.97 -19.08 -10.70
CA ASP A 102 -3.92 -19.82 -9.88
C ASP A 102 -3.62 -19.55 -8.41
N ARG A 103 -4.50 -18.76 -7.80
CA ARG A 103 -4.41 -18.35 -6.39
C ARG A 103 -5.04 -19.39 -5.45
N THR A 104 -5.62 -20.46 -5.98
CA THR A 104 -6.21 -21.55 -5.18
C THR A 104 -5.20 -22.64 -4.85
N VAL A 105 -4.05 -22.62 -5.52
CA VAL A 105 -2.94 -23.56 -5.33
C VAL A 105 -1.83 -22.87 -4.55
N ASP A 106 -1.54 -23.37 -3.35
CA ASP A 106 -0.50 -22.84 -2.45
C ASP A 106 0.73 -23.76 -2.33
N ASP A 107 0.76 -24.85 -3.11
CA ASP A 107 1.81 -25.85 -3.11
C ASP A 107 2.41 -26.05 -4.52
N SER A 108 3.75 -26.10 -4.58
CA SER A 108 4.47 -26.22 -5.85
C SER A 108 4.25 -27.58 -6.52
N TYR A 109 4.11 -28.66 -5.74
CA TYR A 109 3.90 -30.00 -6.28
C TYR A 109 2.49 -30.13 -6.87
N GLU A 110 1.46 -29.57 -6.20
CA GLU A 110 0.11 -29.48 -6.77
C GLU A 110 0.09 -28.65 -8.06
N CYS A 111 0.82 -27.52 -8.08
CA CYS A 111 0.93 -26.68 -9.27
C CYS A 111 1.50 -27.45 -10.47
N GLU A 112 2.59 -28.18 -10.26
CA GLU A 112 3.25 -28.97 -11.30
C GLU A 112 2.37 -30.13 -11.80
N ILE A 113 1.65 -30.82 -10.90
CA ILE A 113 0.69 -31.88 -11.30
C ILE A 113 -0.41 -31.31 -12.20
N GLN A 114 -0.88 -30.10 -11.92
CA GLN A 114 -1.88 -29.43 -12.73
C GLN A 114 -1.31 -28.89 -14.07
N GLY A 115 -0.01 -29.06 -14.31
CA GLY A 115 0.68 -28.58 -15.51
C GLY A 115 1.06 -27.10 -15.46
N GLY A 116 1.04 -26.50 -14.27
CA GLY A 116 1.49 -25.15 -14.01
C GLY A 116 3.00 -25.06 -13.75
N ILE A 117 3.49 -23.83 -13.63
CA ILE A 117 4.86 -23.52 -13.25
C ILE A 117 4.81 -22.71 -11.95
N TRP A 118 5.39 -23.26 -10.88
CA TRP A 118 5.54 -22.51 -9.64
C TRP A 118 6.61 -21.44 -9.80
N ILE A 119 6.23 -20.17 -9.66
CA ILE A 119 7.15 -19.05 -9.85
C ILE A 119 7.14 -18.12 -8.65
N ALA A 120 8.33 -17.73 -8.20
CA ALA A 120 8.51 -16.60 -7.31
C ALA A 120 8.39 -15.31 -8.13
N ILE A 121 7.51 -14.40 -7.72
CA ILE A 121 7.27 -13.14 -8.43
C ILE A 121 8.55 -12.28 -8.44
N SER A 122 9.36 -12.33 -7.39
CA SER A 122 10.68 -11.68 -7.34
C SER A 122 11.58 -12.04 -8.51
N ASP A 123 11.47 -13.28 -9.01
CA ASP A 123 12.40 -13.85 -9.99
C ASP A 123 12.00 -13.52 -11.43
N THR A 124 10.75 -13.09 -11.62
CA THR A 124 10.19 -12.73 -12.93
C THR A 124 10.64 -11.36 -13.43
N GLY A 125 11.19 -10.51 -12.55
CA GLY A 125 11.53 -9.13 -12.86
C GLY A 125 10.34 -8.19 -13.07
N VAL A 126 9.09 -8.69 -12.98
CA VAL A 126 7.90 -7.84 -12.96
C VAL A 126 7.57 -7.43 -11.53
N THR A 127 7.14 -6.18 -11.38
CA THR A 127 6.81 -5.64 -10.05
C THR A 127 5.29 -5.56 -9.90
N PRO A 128 4.72 -6.12 -8.83
CA PRO A 128 3.29 -6.00 -8.56
C PRO A 128 2.90 -4.54 -8.30
N PHE A 129 1.66 -4.20 -8.63
CA PHE A 129 1.06 -2.90 -8.36
C PHE A 129 -0.40 -3.06 -7.92
N ILE A 130 -0.92 -2.09 -7.18
CA ILE A 130 -2.36 -2.03 -6.90
C ILE A 130 -3.05 -1.34 -8.07
N GLY A 131 -4.08 -1.98 -8.60
CA GLY A 131 -4.96 -1.42 -9.63
C GLY A 131 -6.34 -1.14 -9.08
N LYS A 132 -6.96 -0.05 -9.55
CA LYS A 132 -8.40 0.24 -9.34
C LYS A 132 -9.17 -0.18 -10.60
N ILE A 133 -10.26 -0.90 -10.43
CA ILE A 133 -11.19 -1.17 -11.54
C ILE A 133 -12.12 0.03 -11.70
N SER A 134 -12.17 0.57 -12.91
CA SER A 134 -13.05 1.68 -13.27
C SER A 134 -13.58 1.48 -14.68
N SER A 135 -14.89 1.48 -14.85
CA SER A 135 -15.54 1.29 -16.17
C SER A 135 -15.08 0.06 -16.96
N GLY A 136 -14.67 -1.01 -16.27
CA GLY A 136 -14.17 -2.25 -16.90
C GLY A 136 -12.68 -2.23 -17.25
N GLU A 137 -11.98 -1.14 -16.98
CA GLU A 137 -10.53 -1.00 -17.19
C GLU A 137 -9.77 -1.03 -15.86
N ILE A 138 -8.48 -1.39 -15.93
CA ILE A 138 -7.56 -1.35 -14.80
C ILE A 138 -6.81 -0.01 -14.84
N ILE A 139 -7.01 0.82 -13.82
CA ILE A 139 -6.22 2.02 -13.59
C ILE A 139 -5.07 1.63 -12.65
N SER A 140 -3.83 1.69 -13.13
CA SER A 140 -2.65 1.44 -12.29
C SER A 140 -2.49 2.58 -11.27
N MET A 141 -2.55 2.24 -9.99
CA MET A 141 -2.34 3.20 -8.89
C MET A 141 -0.87 3.23 -8.43
N GLY A 142 -0.04 2.30 -8.92
CA GLY A 142 1.31 2.06 -8.42
C GLY A 142 1.31 1.27 -7.12
N GLY A 143 2.07 1.73 -6.14
CA GLY A 143 2.19 1.11 -4.82
C GLY A 143 3.61 0.69 -4.48
N SER A 144 3.86 0.60 -3.17
CA SER A 144 5.13 0.17 -2.61
C SER A 144 4.96 -1.18 -1.92
N ARG A 145 5.92 -2.10 -2.10
CA ARG A 145 5.95 -3.36 -1.34
C ARG A 145 6.46 -3.12 0.08
N ILE A 146 5.81 -3.74 1.04
CA ILE A 146 6.24 -3.82 2.44
C ILE A 146 6.05 -5.24 2.97
N THR A 147 6.80 -5.61 4.00
CA THR A 147 6.64 -6.87 4.70
C THR A 147 6.15 -6.63 6.14
N ILE A 148 5.06 -7.30 6.54
CA ILE A 148 4.50 -7.25 7.90
C ILE A 148 4.40 -8.68 8.44
N ASN A 149 5.14 -9.00 9.50
CA ASN A 149 5.20 -10.35 10.08
C ASN A 149 5.47 -11.42 9.03
N ASP A 150 6.48 -11.20 8.19
CA ASP A 150 6.88 -12.07 7.07
C ASP A 150 5.85 -12.23 5.95
N ASN A 151 4.71 -11.53 6.01
CA ASN A 151 3.72 -11.49 4.94
C ASN A 151 3.93 -10.26 4.06
N PRO A 152 4.02 -10.42 2.73
CA PRO A 152 4.20 -9.31 1.81
C PRO A 152 2.85 -8.62 1.53
N TYR A 153 2.89 -7.29 1.50
CA TYR A 153 1.77 -6.44 1.15
C TYR A 153 2.19 -5.45 0.09
N MET A 154 1.30 -5.17 -0.85
CA MET A 154 1.34 -3.93 -1.60
C MET A 154 0.58 -2.88 -0.82
N GLN A 155 1.11 -1.65 -0.77
CA GLN A 155 0.41 -0.51 -0.20
C GLN A 155 0.40 0.68 -1.13
N VAL A 156 -0.72 1.40 -1.17
CA VAL A 156 -0.90 2.58 -2.01
C VAL A 156 -1.77 3.61 -1.31
N GLN A 157 -1.62 4.89 -1.68
CA GLN A 157 -2.58 5.90 -1.24
C GLN A 157 -3.85 5.85 -2.11
N ILE A 158 -5.01 6.04 -1.51
CA ILE A 158 -6.29 6.12 -2.21
C ILE A 158 -7.00 7.43 -1.87
N GLY A 159 -7.55 8.10 -2.89
CA GLY A 159 -8.39 9.29 -2.74
C GLY A 159 -9.89 9.00 -2.81
N SER A 160 -10.27 7.79 -3.22
CA SER A 160 -11.66 7.35 -3.29
C SER A 160 -11.77 5.84 -3.06
N MET A 161 -12.93 5.41 -2.60
CA MET A 161 -13.31 4.00 -2.51
C MET A 161 -13.62 3.41 -3.90
N GLY A 162 -13.75 2.09 -3.97
CA GLY A 162 -13.96 1.37 -5.22
C GLY A 162 -13.50 -0.08 -5.16
N THR A 163 -13.29 -0.68 -6.32
CA THR A 163 -12.82 -2.06 -6.47
C THR A 163 -11.32 -2.08 -6.73
N PHE A 164 -10.57 -2.84 -5.92
CA PHE A 164 -9.12 -2.90 -6.01
C PHE A 164 -8.60 -4.33 -6.02
N GLY A 165 -7.40 -4.52 -6.57
CA GLY A 165 -6.64 -5.77 -6.53
C GLY A 165 -5.16 -5.52 -6.78
N VAL A 166 -4.33 -6.52 -6.51
CA VAL A 166 -2.91 -6.51 -6.89
C VAL A 166 -2.76 -7.20 -8.23
N PHE A 167 -2.07 -6.53 -9.14
CA PHE A 167 -1.82 -6.99 -10.49
C PHE A 167 -0.32 -7.03 -10.77
N THR A 168 0.05 -7.80 -11.77
CA THR A 168 1.34 -7.69 -12.45
C THR A 168 1.10 -7.59 -13.95
N SER A 169 1.99 -6.91 -14.66
CA SER A 169 1.90 -6.75 -16.10
C SER A 169 3.21 -7.11 -16.76
N LEU A 170 3.14 -7.81 -17.89
CA LEU A 170 4.30 -8.07 -18.75
C LEU A 170 4.63 -6.87 -19.67
N ASP A 171 3.68 -5.94 -19.84
CA ASP A 171 3.87 -4.70 -20.58
C ASP A 171 3.96 -3.49 -19.64
N SER A 172 4.69 -2.45 -20.04
CA SER A 172 4.65 -1.17 -19.32
C SER A 172 3.26 -0.54 -19.51
N LEU A 173 2.41 -0.62 -18.49
CA LEU A 173 1.17 0.12 -18.49
C LEU A 173 1.48 1.61 -18.35
N GLY A 174 0.79 2.44 -19.14
CA GLY A 174 0.81 3.89 -18.95
C GLY A 174 0.37 4.23 -17.53
N SER A 175 1.19 4.99 -16.82
CA SER A 175 0.82 5.59 -15.54
C SER A 175 -0.16 6.74 -15.79
N ASP A 176 -1.07 7.00 -14.85
CA ASP A 176 -1.62 8.34 -14.74
C ASP A 176 -0.43 9.30 -14.55
N SER A 177 -0.31 10.30 -15.41
CA SER A 177 0.81 11.23 -15.38
C SER A 177 0.68 12.09 -14.12
N ILE A 178 1.61 11.98 -13.17
CA ILE A 178 1.51 12.71 -11.90
C ILE A 178 2.71 13.61 -11.69
N ASP A 179 2.42 14.90 -11.56
CA ASP A 179 3.42 15.90 -11.26
C ASP A 179 4.13 15.61 -9.93
N VAL A 180 5.47 15.54 -9.97
CA VAL A 180 6.38 15.22 -8.84
C VAL A 180 6.47 16.40 -7.86
N GLU A 181 5.42 17.19 -7.72
CA GLU A 181 5.55 18.50 -7.08
C GLU A 181 5.60 18.42 -5.55
N LYS A 182 5.26 17.28 -4.94
CA LYS A 182 5.10 17.23 -3.47
C LYS A 182 5.36 15.89 -2.81
N VAL A 183 6.04 15.96 -1.68
CA VAL A 183 6.09 14.90 -0.66
C VAL A 183 5.25 15.32 0.56
N VAL A 184 4.43 14.42 1.08
CA VAL A 184 3.52 14.69 2.20
C VAL A 184 3.71 13.65 3.29
N CYS A 185 3.70 14.08 4.55
CA CYS A 185 3.66 13.18 5.71
C CYS A 185 2.25 13.14 6.29
N GLN A 186 1.71 11.94 6.47
CA GLN A 186 0.36 11.74 7.02
C GLN A 186 0.29 10.59 8.04
N PRO A 187 -0.14 10.86 9.28
CA PRO A 187 -0.46 12.19 9.83
C PRO A 187 0.76 13.10 9.94
N ARG A 188 0.55 14.42 9.83
CA ARG A 188 1.65 15.42 9.94
C ARG A 188 2.25 15.50 11.35
N ILE A 189 1.54 14.98 12.35
CA ILE A 189 2.01 14.85 13.73
C ILE A 189 1.63 13.45 14.21
N PHE A 190 2.57 12.74 14.84
CA PHE A 190 2.34 11.38 15.35
C PHE A 190 3.11 11.14 16.65
N SER A 191 2.75 10.09 17.39
CA SER A 191 3.31 9.76 18.71
C SER A 191 3.87 8.32 18.74
N PRO A 192 5.13 8.12 18.31
CA PRO A 192 5.81 6.82 18.32
C PRO A 192 5.75 6.05 19.63
N ALA A 193 5.90 6.75 20.76
CA ALA A 193 5.91 6.13 22.08
C ALA A 193 4.51 5.72 22.59
N GLY A 194 3.45 6.00 21.82
CA GLY A 194 2.06 5.87 22.27
C GLY A 194 1.68 6.97 23.27
N SER A 195 0.58 7.70 23.01
CA SER A 195 0.12 8.80 23.87
C SER A 195 -1.29 9.26 23.44
N ILE A 196 -1.51 10.58 23.34
CA ILE A 196 -2.73 11.30 22.96
C ILE A 196 -3.23 11.06 21.53
N PHE A 197 -2.38 10.54 20.66
CA PHE A 197 -2.74 10.20 19.28
C PHE A 197 -2.70 8.68 19.10
N GLU A 198 -3.68 8.13 18.41
CA GLU A 198 -3.71 6.70 18.07
C GLU A 198 -2.65 6.32 17.01
N PHE A 199 -2.02 7.30 16.37
CA PHE A 199 -1.04 7.08 15.29
C PHE A 199 0.39 7.05 15.83
N THR A 200 1.01 5.87 15.81
CA THR A 200 2.41 5.63 16.22
C THR A 200 3.42 5.77 15.09
N GLN A 201 2.95 6.05 13.87
CA GLN A 201 3.80 6.22 12.68
C GLN A 201 3.22 7.28 11.74
N THR A 202 4.06 7.79 10.85
CA THR A 202 3.65 8.60 9.68
C THR A 202 3.91 7.84 8.39
N ASN A 203 3.04 8.04 7.42
CA ASN A 203 3.25 7.64 6.04
C ASN A 203 3.87 8.81 5.28
N ILE A 204 4.91 8.56 4.49
CA ILE A 204 5.55 9.49 3.57
C ILE A 204 4.98 9.17 2.18
N LEU A 205 4.10 10.04 1.71
CA LEU A 205 3.35 9.91 0.46
C LEU A 205 4.06 10.72 -0.62
N TYR A 206 4.27 10.10 -1.77
CA TYR A 206 4.90 10.71 -2.94
C TYR A 206 4.49 9.96 -4.20
N ASP A 207 4.72 10.58 -5.35
CA ASP A 207 4.39 10.01 -6.65
C ASP A 207 5.65 9.86 -7.50
N LEU A 208 5.65 8.83 -8.35
CA LEU A 208 6.71 8.57 -9.31
C LEU A 208 6.14 8.56 -10.73
N ASN A 209 6.68 9.40 -11.60
CA ASN A 209 6.35 9.34 -13.04
C ASN A 209 6.96 8.12 -13.73
N GLU A 210 8.14 7.72 -13.27
CA GLU A 210 8.89 6.60 -13.81
C GLU A 210 9.43 5.77 -12.65
N PRO A 211 9.55 4.45 -12.82
CA PRO A 211 10.20 3.60 -11.83
C PRO A 211 11.59 4.12 -11.44
N GLY A 212 12.02 3.88 -10.20
CA GLY A 212 13.36 4.21 -9.79
C GLY A 212 13.61 4.19 -8.29
N ASP A 213 14.89 4.31 -7.94
CA ASP A 213 15.33 4.31 -6.55
C ASP A 213 15.05 5.65 -5.88
N VAL A 214 14.42 5.57 -4.71
CA VAL A 214 14.09 6.73 -3.89
C VAL A 214 14.65 6.52 -2.49
N THR A 215 15.23 7.57 -1.93
CA THR A 215 15.72 7.56 -0.55
C THR A 215 15.05 8.66 0.26
N ALA A 216 14.37 8.29 1.33
CA ALA A 216 13.88 9.24 2.32
C ALA A 216 14.92 9.43 3.43
N ARG A 217 15.25 10.68 3.77
CA ARG A 217 16.13 11.01 4.89
C ARG A 217 15.42 11.91 5.88
N ILE A 218 15.59 11.62 7.15
CA ILE A 218 14.92 12.32 8.23
C ILE A 218 15.96 13.05 9.05
N PHE A 219 15.81 14.36 9.16
CA PHE A 219 16.69 15.24 9.91
C PHE A 219 15.94 15.90 11.05
N ASN A 220 16.62 16.18 12.16
CA ASN A 220 16.11 17.14 13.13
C ASN A 220 16.35 18.60 12.66
N LEU A 221 15.80 19.58 13.36
CA LEU A 221 15.99 21.01 13.03
C LEU A 221 17.45 21.49 13.07
N ALA A 222 18.34 20.77 13.75
CA ALA A 222 19.78 21.07 13.74
C ALA A 222 20.51 20.49 12.51
N GLY A 223 19.78 19.93 11.53
CA GLY A 223 20.32 19.30 10.33
C GLY A 223 21.00 17.95 10.58
N ARG A 224 20.86 17.36 11.78
CA ARG A 224 21.44 16.04 12.07
C ARG A 224 20.54 14.95 11.50
N LEU A 225 21.13 14.08 10.70
CA LEU A 225 20.47 12.89 10.17
C LEU A 225 20.08 11.96 11.32
N LYS A 226 18.82 11.55 11.35
CA LYS A 226 18.24 10.63 12.33
C LYS A 226 17.94 9.27 11.75
N ARG A 227 17.46 9.22 10.51
CA ARG A 227 17.08 7.97 9.85
C ARG A 227 17.22 8.12 8.35
N THR A 228 17.63 7.04 7.70
CA THR A 228 17.49 6.85 6.25
C THR A 228 16.52 5.70 6.03
N ILE A 229 15.57 5.89 5.12
CA ILE A 229 14.53 4.92 4.77
C ILE A 229 14.62 4.72 3.26
N LYS A 230 14.57 3.45 2.84
CA LYS A 230 14.50 3.04 1.44
C LYS A 230 13.34 2.06 1.30
N PRO A 231 12.65 2.04 0.14
CA PRO A 231 11.73 0.97 -0.21
C PRO A 231 12.42 -0.41 -0.16
N GLU A 232 11.65 -1.46 0.09
CA GLU A 232 12.14 -2.85 -0.01
C GLU A 232 12.48 -3.22 -1.46
N ILE A 233 11.71 -2.68 -2.41
CA ILE A 233 11.92 -2.80 -3.85
C ILE A 233 11.85 -1.40 -4.46
N SER A 234 12.67 -1.13 -5.48
CA SER A 234 12.62 0.11 -6.25
C SER A 234 11.18 0.47 -6.63
N GLY A 235 10.81 1.74 -6.42
CA GLY A 235 9.43 2.18 -6.61
C GLY A 235 9.02 2.10 -8.07
N GLN A 236 7.76 1.73 -8.32
CA GLN A 236 7.13 1.80 -9.63
C GLN A 236 6.56 3.19 -9.90
N SER A 237 6.14 3.45 -11.13
CA SER A 237 5.33 4.63 -11.41
C SER A 237 4.00 4.61 -10.64
N GLY A 238 3.39 5.78 -10.47
CA GLY A 238 2.18 5.99 -9.69
C GLY A 238 2.46 6.33 -8.23
N HIS A 239 1.46 6.11 -7.38
CA HIS A 239 1.50 6.50 -5.98
C HIS A 239 2.38 5.58 -5.14
N GLN A 240 3.15 6.15 -4.24
CA GLN A 240 4.10 5.43 -3.41
C GLN A 240 3.99 5.84 -1.94
N VAL A 241 4.33 4.90 -1.05
CA VAL A 241 4.22 5.08 0.40
C VAL A 241 5.42 4.47 1.10
N MET A 242 6.16 5.29 1.83
CA MET A 242 7.14 4.83 2.83
C MET A 242 6.61 5.07 4.24
N ASN A 243 7.07 4.28 5.22
CA ASN A 243 6.64 4.40 6.61
C ASN A 243 7.80 4.87 7.49
N TRP A 244 7.54 5.84 8.36
CA TRP A 244 8.44 6.17 9.46
C TRP A 244 7.72 6.00 10.80
N ASP A 245 8.27 5.11 11.62
CA ASP A 245 7.80 4.79 12.97
C ASP A 245 8.33 5.73 14.05
N GLY A 246 9.01 6.82 13.66
CA GLY A 246 9.57 7.78 14.60
C GLY A 246 10.84 7.32 15.30
N LYS A 247 11.50 6.26 14.81
CA LYS A 247 12.79 5.82 15.35
C LYS A 247 13.97 6.33 14.54
N ASP A 248 15.12 6.47 15.20
CA ASP A 248 16.40 6.73 14.56
C ASP A 248 17.04 5.45 13.99
N SER A 249 18.23 5.58 13.41
CA SER A 249 18.98 4.44 12.87
C SER A 249 19.39 3.40 13.92
N ASN A 250 19.40 3.75 15.21
CA ASN A 250 19.69 2.82 16.30
C ASN A 250 18.42 2.14 16.84
N GLY A 251 17.26 2.41 16.25
CA GLY A 251 15.97 1.87 16.72
C GLY A 251 15.42 2.58 17.96
N ASN A 252 15.97 3.73 18.35
CA ASN A 252 15.45 4.50 19.47
C ASN A 252 14.39 5.49 19.00
N VAL A 253 13.30 5.64 19.76
CA VAL A 253 12.30 6.68 19.51
C VAL A 253 12.96 8.06 19.59
N VAL A 254 12.75 8.88 18.55
CA VAL A 254 13.32 10.23 18.52
C VAL A 254 12.59 11.16 19.50
N PRO A 255 13.27 12.17 20.06
CA PRO A 255 12.61 13.14 20.94
C PRO A 255 11.46 13.90 20.26
N SER A 256 10.52 14.38 21.05
CA SER A 256 9.45 15.27 20.56
C SER A 256 10.04 16.53 19.91
N GLY A 257 9.50 16.92 18.76
CA GLY A 257 10.01 18.04 17.97
C GLY A 257 9.61 17.96 16.50
N LEU A 258 10.03 18.97 15.72
CA LEU A 258 9.87 18.97 14.28
C LEU A 258 11.06 18.28 13.60
N TYR A 259 10.74 17.52 12.55
CA TYR A 259 11.68 16.82 11.72
C TYR A 259 11.46 17.19 10.25
N ILE A 260 12.55 17.28 9.50
CA ILE A 260 12.56 17.52 8.06
C ILE A 260 12.70 16.17 7.39
N VAL A 261 11.77 15.84 6.50
CA VAL A 261 11.85 14.67 5.62
C VAL A 261 12.27 15.15 4.26
N THR A 262 13.39 14.66 3.75
CA THR A 262 13.79 14.84 2.35
C THR A 262 13.53 13.55 1.59
N LEU A 263 13.12 13.69 0.34
CA LEU A 263 12.92 12.59 -0.60
C LEU A 263 13.84 12.83 -1.79
N GLU A 264 14.80 11.94 -1.99
CA GLU A 264 15.85 12.04 -3.01
C GLU A 264 15.59 11.00 -4.10
N LYS A 265 15.49 11.45 -5.36
CA LYS A 265 15.45 10.59 -6.56
C LYS A 265 16.31 11.23 -7.65
N SER A 266 17.38 10.55 -8.07
CA SER A 266 18.33 11.06 -9.06
C SER A 266 18.80 12.49 -8.72
N ASN A 267 18.48 13.49 -9.54
CA ASN A 267 18.86 14.90 -9.33
C ASN A 267 17.75 15.75 -8.67
N THR A 268 16.63 15.13 -8.28
CA THR A 268 15.49 15.83 -7.66
C THR A 268 15.48 15.57 -6.15
N MET A 269 15.23 16.63 -5.39
CA MET A 269 15.01 16.54 -3.94
C MET A 269 13.76 17.32 -3.55
N LEU A 270 12.80 16.59 -2.97
CA LEU A 270 11.61 17.17 -2.33
C LEU A 270 11.81 17.19 -0.82
N ARG A 271 11.11 18.09 -0.14
CA ARG A 271 11.16 18.16 1.32
C ARG A 271 9.81 18.52 1.93
N THR A 272 9.57 18.00 3.12
CA THR A 272 8.43 18.36 3.96
C THR A 272 8.82 18.31 5.44
N THR A 273 7.89 18.66 6.31
CA THR A 273 8.08 18.61 7.76
C THR A 273 7.01 17.75 8.43
N VAL A 274 7.43 17.08 9.50
CA VAL A 274 6.57 16.24 10.34
C VAL A 274 6.90 16.47 11.81
N GLY A 275 5.87 16.46 12.66
CA GLY A 275 6.01 16.57 14.10
C GLY A 275 6.02 15.20 14.78
N VAL A 276 6.95 15.00 15.69
CA VAL A 276 6.92 13.90 16.66
C VAL A 276 6.49 14.47 18.00
N LEU A 277 5.49 13.86 18.63
CA LEU A 277 4.99 14.28 19.94
C LEU A 277 4.79 13.07 20.85
N ASN A 278 5.85 12.68 21.55
CA ASN A 278 5.79 11.73 22.66
C ASN A 278 5.46 12.52 23.93
N ARG A 279 4.33 12.23 24.58
CA ARG A 279 3.95 12.82 25.87
C ARG A 279 3.46 11.74 26.83
#